data_AF-A0A7G9BJZ8-F1
#
_entry.id   AF-A0A7G9BJZ8-F1
#
_cell.length_a   1.000
_cell.length_b   1.000
_cell.length_c   1.000
_cell.angle_alpha   90.00
_cell.angle_beta   90.00
_cell.angle_gamma   90.00
#
_symmetry.space_group_name_H-M   'P 1'
#
loop_
_entity.id
_entity.type
_entity.pdbx_description
1 polymer ?
#
loop_
_entity_poly.entity_id
_entity_poly.type
_entity_poly.pdbx_seq_one_letter_code
_entity_poly.pdbx_strand_id
1 'polypeptide(L)'
;MEKAFDHIFAGAIWKMDIHEIAELLAIEWRDSSGQPHFAVIHYPSGRLLFDEVTYGNRWWTLAAVTAQHLLLQHYPSPDQAVTQGLVAIDIHKKDVVWEVFNYQFQELAASGIVVKQLAGVGKHMSVVDEHSGAIVAAKAERNQLNSLPRNIHYALPTPRTPSLPLTTTKVVGPYFLLEKGTREFWAFHEQKEKGYRVRFAVIVHGQILFNEIMIDNLSYLLPELFFMVGEQLFFIRNNKREIASYFV
;
A
#
# COMPACT_ATOMS: atom_id res chain seq x y z
N MET A 1 3.27 4.50 22.18
CA MET A 1 2.96 3.86 20.90
C MET A 1 3.22 2.37 21.06
N GLU A 2 2.26 1.52 20.70
CA GLU A 2 2.35 0.07 20.84
C GLU A 2 2.53 -0.56 19.45
N LYS A 3 3.41 -1.54 19.31
CA LYS A 3 3.56 -2.28 18.04
C LYS A 3 2.31 -3.14 17.85
N ALA A 4 1.58 -2.92 16.76
CA ALA A 4 0.44 -3.74 16.39
C ALA A 4 0.91 -5.07 15.76
N PHE A 5 1.77 -4.98 14.74
CA PHE A 5 2.41 -6.14 14.12
C PHE A 5 3.65 -5.73 13.34
N ASP A 6 4.48 -6.71 13.02
CA ASP A 6 5.50 -6.62 11.98
C ASP A 6 5.55 -7.92 11.19
N HIS A 7 5.93 -7.82 9.92
CA HIS A 7 6.08 -8.97 9.05
C HIS A 7 7.23 -8.75 8.08
N ILE A 8 8.13 -9.74 7.99
CA ILE A 8 9.31 -9.73 7.13
C ILE A 8 9.09 -10.69 5.97
N PHE A 9 9.26 -10.18 4.75
CA PHE A 9 9.15 -10.93 3.51
C PHE A 9 10.52 -11.43 3.01
N ALA A 10 10.49 -12.53 2.27
CA ALA A 10 11.69 -13.09 1.65
C ALA A 10 12.28 -12.18 0.55
N GLY A 11 11.47 -11.30 -0.03
CA GLY A 11 11.87 -10.34 -1.05
C GLY A 11 11.48 -8.90 -0.72
N ALA A 12 11.68 -8.00 -1.68
CA ALA A 12 11.37 -6.58 -1.52
C ALA A 12 9.89 -6.32 -1.79
N ILE A 13 9.21 -5.64 -0.86
CA ILE A 13 7.88 -5.06 -1.02
C ILE A 13 7.92 -4.13 -2.22
N TRP A 14 7.10 -4.46 -3.21
CA TRP A 14 7.02 -3.79 -4.49
C TRP A 14 5.79 -2.89 -4.58
N LYS A 15 4.64 -3.39 -4.14
CA LYS A 15 3.37 -2.67 -4.19
C LYS A 15 2.50 -3.06 -3.00
N MET A 16 1.62 -2.16 -2.58
CA MET A 16 0.62 -2.42 -1.55
C MET A 16 -0.73 -1.84 -1.98
N ASP A 17 -1.80 -2.41 -1.45
CA ASP A 17 -3.15 -1.85 -1.55
C ASP A 17 -3.88 -2.02 -0.22
N ILE A 18 -4.80 -1.11 0.11
CA ILE A 18 -5.54 -1.12 1.37
C ILE A 18 -7.04 -1.05 1.07
N HIS A 19 -7.78 -1.98 1.69
CA HIS A 19 -9.22 -1.93 1.75
C HIS A 19 -9.65 -1.53 3.16
N GLU A 20 -9.84 -0.23 3.39
CA GLU A 20 -10.04 0.35 4.71
C GLU A 20 -11.22 -0.27 5.46
N ILE A 21 -12.39 -0.41 4.82
CA ILE A 21 -13.62 -0.94 5.43
C ILE A 21 -13.48 -2.39 5.88
N ALA A 22 -12.74 -3.20 5.12
CA ALA A 22 -12.51 -4.62 5.45
C ALA A 22 -11.24 -4.80 6.29
N GLU A 23 -10.55 -3.71 6.57
CA GLU A 23 -9.33 -3.66 7.36
C GLU A 23 -8.21 -4.56 6.81
N LEU A 24 -8.10 -4.61 5.47
CA LEU A 24 -7.14 -5.45 4.76
C LEU A 24 -6.01 -4.63 4.15
N LEU A 25 -4.80 -5.15 4.29
CA LEU A 25 -3.58 -4.69 3.64
C LEU A 25 -3.06 -5.81 2.73
N ALA A 26 -3.16 -5.60 1.42
CA ALA A 26 -2.52 -6.47 0.44
C ALA A 26 -1.12 -5.99 0.12
N ILE A 27 -0.20 -6.94 0.00
CA ILE A 27 1.22 -6.68 -0.25
C ILE A 27 1.66 -7.58 -1.40
N GLU A 28 2.27 -6.97 -2.40
CA GLU A 28 3.12 -7.65 -3.37
C GLU A 28 4.57 -7.45 -2.97
N TRP A 29 5.31 -8.54 -2.85
CA TRP A 29 6.76 -8.52 -2.76
C TRP A 29 7.36 -9.36 -3.88
N ARG A 30 8.60 -9.06 -4.26
CA ARG A 30 9.30 -9.75 -5.35
C ARG A 30 10.59 -10.36 -4.84
N ASP A 31 10.80 -11.62 -5.21
CA ASP A 31 12.07 -12.29 -4.95
C ASP A 31 13.21 -11.75 -5.85
N SER A 32 14.40 -12.30 -5.69
CA SER A 32 15.59 -11.88 -6.46
C SER A 32 15.48 -12.14 -7.97
N SER A 33 14.59 -13.03 -8.41
CA SER A 33 14.31 -13.27 -9.84
C SER A 33 13.30 -12.26 -10.41
N GLY A 34 12.63 -11.53 -9.53
CA GLY A 34 11.55 -10.61 -9.86
C GLY A 34 10.18 -11.28 -9.92
N GLN A 35 10.04 -12.54 -9.51
CA GLN A 35 8.75 -13.21 -9.43
C GLN A 35 7.92 -12.60 -8.29
N PRO A 36 6.64 -12.23 -8.52
CA PRO A 36 5.77 -11.68 -7.51
C PRO A 36 5.21 -12.77 -6.61
N HIS A 37 5.09 -12.40 -5.34
CA HIS A 37 4.45 -13.14 -4.27
C HIS A 37 3.50 -12.18 -3.56
N PHE A 38 2.36 -12.71 -3.11
CA PHE A 38 1.28 -11.89 -2.57
C PHE A 38 0.89 -12.35 -1.16
N ALA A 39 0.62 -11.36 -0.31
CA ALA A 39 0.07 -11.56 1.02
C ALA A 39 -1.10 -10.61 1.27
N VAL A 40 -2.03 -11.02 2.12
CA VAL A 40 -3.11 -10.18 2.65
C VAL A 40 -3.13 -10.30 4.17
N ILE A 41 -3.03 -9.15 4.83
CA ILE A 41 -2.98 -9.02 6.28
C ILE A 41 -4.25 -8.30 6.74
N HIS A 42 -4.93 -8.84 7.75
CA HIS A 42 -5.90 -8.07 8.52
C HIS A 42 -5.14 -7.12 9.45
N TYR A 43 -4.95 -5.88 8.99
CA TYR A 43 -3.98 -4.95 9.56
C TYR A 43 -4.22 -4.57 11.04
N PRO A 44 -5.45 -4.53 11.57
CA PRO A 44 -5.64 -4.25 13.00
C PRO A 44 -5.03 -5.35 13.86
N SER A 45 -5.16 -6.61 13.45
CA SER A 45 -4.67 -7.76 14.22
C SER A 45 -3.28 -8.26 13.84
N GLY A 46 -2.76 -7.86 12.67
CA GLY A 46 -1.57 -8.47 12.06
C GLY A 46 -1.75 -9.89 11.53
N ARG A 47 -2.96 -10.48 11.61
CA ARG A 47 -3.23 -11.83 11.13
C ARG A 47 -3.08 -11.91 9.61
N LEU A 48 -2.18 -12.79 9.15
CA LEU A 48 -2.09 -13.21 7.75
C LEU A 48 -3.32 -14.02 7.38
N LEU A 49 -4.07 -13.56 6.39
CA LEU A 49 -5.20 -14.27 5.80
C LEU A 49 -4.76 -15.04 4.54
N PHE A 50 -3.79 -14.48 3.84
CA PHE A 50 -3.28 -14.96 2.57
C PHE A 50 -1.77 -14.77 2.62
N ASP A 51 -1.00 -15.82 2.38
CA ASP A 51 0.45 -15.79 2.59
C ASP A 51 1.16 -16.59 1.49
N GLU A 52 2.22 -15.98 0.97
CA GLU A 52 3.12 -16.47 -0.09
C GLU A 52 2.43 -17.09 -1.33
N VAL A 53 1.29 -16.54 -1.75
CA VAL A 53 0.65 -17.04 -2.97
C VAL A 53 1.37 -16.45 -4.18
N THR A 54 1.69 -17.34 -5.11
CA THR A 54 2.23 -16.97 -6.43
C THR A 54 1.14 -17.12 -7.47
N TYR A 55 1.18 -16.28 -8.49
CA TYR A 55 0.26 -16.40 -9.61
C TYR A 55 0.94 -15.99 -10.91
N GLY A 56 0.78 -16.85 -11.92
CA GLY A 56 1.31 -16.63 -13.25
C GLY A 56 2.83 -16.37 -13.27
N ASN A 57 3.26 -15.60 -14.25
CA ASN A 57 4.64 -15.18 -14.43
C ASN A 57 4.94 -13.83 -13.75
N ARG A 58 6.18 -13.35 -13.89
CA ARG A 58 6.65 -12.07 -13.36
C ARG A 58 5.89 -10.82 -13.80
N TRP A 59 5.03 -10.90 -14.81
CA TRP A 59 4.29 -9.76 -15.35
C TRP A 59 2.91 -9.57 -14.74
N TRP A 60 2.52 -10.43 -13.81
CA TRP A 60 1.40 -10.17 -12.92
C TRP A 60 1.83 -9.23 -11.78
N THR A 61 0.91 -8.35 -11.36
CA THR A 61 1.12 -7.43 -10.24
C THR A 61 -0.20 -7.20 -9.51
N LEU A 62 -0.12 -6.83 -8.24
CA LEU A 62 -1.24 -6.41 -7.41
C LEU A 62 -1.98 -5.24 -8.09
N ALA A 63 -3.27 -5.43 -8.33
CA ALA A 63 -4.16 -4.36 -8.78
C ALA A 63 -4.79 -3.67 -7.55
N ALA A 64 -5.51 -4.45 -6.74
CA ALA A 64 -6.19 -3.99 -5.54
C ALA A 64 -6.57 -5.18 -4.64
N VAL A 65 -7.07 -4.89 -3.45
CA VAL A 65 -7.73 -5.86 -2.56
C VAL A 65 -9.18 -5.43 -2.30
N THR A 66 -10.10 -6.38 -2.35
CA THR A 66 -11.50 -6.21 -1.92
C THR A 66 -11.71 -6.91 -0.58
N ALA A 67 -12.94 -6.89 -0.05
CA ALA A 67 -13.25 -7.63 1.18
C ALA A 67 -13.07 -9.16 1.05
N GLN A 68 -13.12 -9.73 -0.16
CA GLN A 68 -13.10 -11.19 -0.38
C GLN A 68 -12.00 -11.65 -1.34
N HIS A 69 -11.49 -10.77 -2.20
CA HIS A 69 -10.59 -11.14 -3.29
C HIS A 69 -9.35 -10.26 -3.36
N LEU A 70 -8.25 -10.92 -3.72
CA LEU A 70 -7.06 -10.25 -4.22
C LEU A 70 -7.19 -10.11 -5.73
N LEU A 71 -7.08 -8.88 -6.24
CA LEU A 71 -7.10 -8.62 -7.67
C LEU A 71 -5.68 -8.45 -8.19
N LEU A 72 -5.32 -9.21 -9.23
CA LEU A 72 -4.04 -9.06 -9.92
C LEU A 72 -4.27 -8.67 -11.38
N GLN A 73 -3.40 -7.82 -11.91
CA GLN A 73 -3.43 -7.39 -13.30
C GLN A 73 -2.16 -7.80 -14.03
N HIS A 74 -2.28 -8.04 -15.34
CA HIS A 74 -1.20 -8.58 -16.16
C HIS A 74 -0.67 -7.56 -17.15
N TYR A 75 0.66 -7.46 -17.28
CA TYR A 75 1.33 -6.75 -18.36
C TYR A 75 1.77 -7.73 -19.45
N PRO A 76 1.05 -7.84 -20.58
CA PRO A 76 1.42 -8.81 -21.62
C PRO A 76 2.73 -8.47 -22.34
N SER A 77 3.17 -7.21 -22.26
CA SER A 77 4.41 -6.75 -22.87
C SER A 77 5.12 -5.81 -21.90
N PRO A 78 6.33 -6.14 -21.42
CA PRO A 78 7.08 -5.31 -20.47
C PRO A 78 7.26 -3.86 -20.92
N ASP A 79 7.38 -3.65 -22.23
CA ASP A 79 7.66 -2.35 -22.82
C ASP A 79 6.41 -1.47 -22.93
N GLN A 80 5.23 -2.04 -22.64
CA GLN A 80 3.95 -1.33 -22.68
C GLN A 80 3.42 -1.13 -21.27
N ALA A 81 3.22 0.13 -20.87
CA ALA A 81 2.59 0.49 -19.59
C ALA A 81 1.05 0.29 -19.61
N VAL A 82 0.57 -0.76 -20.27
CA VAL A 82 -0.86 -1.07 -20.41
C VAL A 82 -1.09 -2.50 -19.94
N THR A 83 -1.97 -2.65 -18.96
CA THR A 83 -2.38 -3.96 -18.48
C THR A 83 -3.48 -4.55 -19.36
N GLN A 84 -3.40 -5.86 -19.59
CA GLN A 84 -4.36 -6.65 -20.36
C GLN A 84 -4.55 -7.98 -19.63
N GLY A 85 -5.51 -8.01 -18.72
CA GLY A 85 -5.71 -9.13 -17.83
C GLY A 85 -6.04 -8.66 -16.42
N LEU A 86 -7.11 -9.23 -15.88
CA LEU A 86 -7.49 -9.12 -14.49
C LEU A 86 -7.91 -10.50 -14.00
N VAL A 87 -7.39 -10.89 -12.84
CA VAL A 87 -7.77 -12.11 -12.13
C VAL A 87 -8.23 -11.74 -10.74
N ALA A 88 -9.23 -12.46 -10.23
CA ALA A 88 -9.62 -12.43 -8.83
C ALA A 88 -9.27 -13.77 -8.18
N ILE A 89 -8.59 -13.69 -7.04
CA ILE A 89 -8.23 -14.84 -6.21
C ILE A 89 -8.94 -14.70 -4.87
N ASP A 90 -9.67 -15.73 -4.45
CA ASP A 90 -10.38 -15.76 -3.16
C ASP A 90 -9.35 -15.77 -2.02
N ILE A 91 -9.43 -14.79 -1.11
CA ILE A 91 -8.47 -14.60 0.00
C ILE A 91 -8.52 -15.76 1.00
N HIS A 92 -9.65 -16.46 1.12
CA HIS A 92 -9.81 -17.54 2.08
C HIS A 92 -9.49 -18.90 1.47
N LYS A 93 -9.93 -19.14 0.24
CA LYS A 93 -9.74 -20.42 -0.46
C LYS A 93 -8.40 -20.51 -1.18
N LYS A 94 -7.79 -19.36 -1.51
CA LYS A 94 -6.55 -19.24 -2.28
C LYS A 94 -6.64 -19.74 -3.72
N ASP A 95 -7.86 -19.82 -4.25
CA ASP A 95 -8.14 -20.28 -5.60
C ASP A 95 -8.55 -19.12 -6.50
N VAL A 96 -8.20 -19.23 -7.79
CA VAL A 96 -8.70 -18.32 -8.82
C VAL A 96 -10.21 -18.49 -8.94
N VAL A 97 -10.93 -17.38 -8.81
CA VAL A 97 -12.40 -17.35 -8.96
C VAL A 97 -12.77 -17.10 -10.41
N TRP A 98 -12.13 -16.11 -11.03
CA TRP A 98 -12.27 -15.80 -12.45
C TRP A 98 -11.02 -15.09 -12.98
N GLU A 99 -10.83 -15.19 -14.29
CA GLU A 99 -9.73 -14.55 -15.01
C GLU A 99 -10.23 -14.05 -16.37
N VAL A 100 -9.88 -12.81 -16.73
CA VAL A 100 -10.28 -12.20 -18.01
C VAL A 100 -9.13 -11.39 -18.61
N PHE A 101 -8.60 -11.82 -19.76
CA PHE A 101 -7.49 -11.19 -20.49
C PHE A 101 -7.85 -9.92 -21.28
N ASN A 102 -9.11 -9.48 -21.23
CA ASN A 102 -9.60 -8.29 -21.94
C ASN A 102 -9.96 -7.12 -20.99
N TYR A 103 -9.70 -7.27 -19.69
CA TYR A 103 -9.97 -6.23 -18.70
C TYR A 103 -8.69 -5.46 -18.34
N GLN A 104 -8.81 -4.14 -18.40
CA GLN A 104 -7.84 -3.22 -17.82
C GLN A 104 -8.45 -2.60 -16.56
N PHE A 105 -7.95 -3.00 -15.39
CA PHE A 105 -8.38 -2.45 -14.10
C PHE A 105 -8.22 -0.92 -14.07
N GLN A 106 -9.24 -0.22 -13.57
CA GLN A 106 -9.22 1.23 -13.39
C GLN A 106 -9.21 1.60 -11.90
N GLU A 107 -10.21 1.13 -11.15
CA GLU A 107 -10.36 1.40 -9.73
C GLU A 107 -11.34 0.41 -9.07
N LEU A 108 -11.33 0.40 -7.74
CA LEU A 108 -12.44 -0.15 -6.96
C LEU A 108 -13.40 0.97 -6.58
N ALA A 109 -14.63 0.88 -7.05
CA ALA A 109 -15.71 1.78 -6.69
C ALA A 109 -16.65 1.09 -5.69
N ALA A 110 -17.49 1.86 -5.01
CA ALA A 110 -18.51 1.31 -4.12
C ALA A 110 -19.50 0.38 -4.84
N SER A 111 -19.67 0.56 -6.15
CA SER A 111 -20.49 -0.28 -7.01
C SER A 111 -19.82 -1.58 -7.48
N GLY A 112 -18.52 -1.75 -7.23
CA GLY A 112 -17.75 -2.93 -7.65
C GLY A 112 -16.45 -2.60 -8.38
N ILE A 113 -15.93 -3.57 -9.12
CA ILE A 113 -14.64 -3.47 -9.81
C ILE A 113 -14.84 -2.72 -11.12
N VAL A 114 -14.17 -1.59 -11.29
CA VAL A 114 -14.26 -0.79 -12.51
C VAL A 114 -13.15 -1.17 -13.46
N VAL A 115 -13.54 -1.59 -14.66
CA VAL A 115 -12.61 -1.99 -15.73
C VAL A 115 -12.89 -1.24 -17.00
N LYS A 116 -11.88 -1.16 -17.85
CA LYS A 116 -12.03 -0.83 -19.26
C LYS A 116 -11.87 -2.10 -20.08
N GLN A 117 -12.82 -2.35 -20.99
CA GLN A 117 -12.73 -3.44 -21.94
C GLN A 117 -11.86 -3.02 -23.13
N LEU A 118 -10.84 -3.81 -23.47
CA LEU A 118 -9.87 -3.45 -24.51
C LEU A 118 -10.36 -3.77 -25.91
N ALA A 119 -11.14 -4.85 -26.07
CA ALA A 119 -11.83 -5.21 -27.31
C ALA A 119 -13.24 -4.59 -27.36
N GLY A 120 -13.62 -4.06 -28.53
CA GLY A 120 -14.95 -3.52 -28.81
C GLY A 120 -14.97 -2.07 -29.33
N VAL A 121 -16.11 -1.65 -29.88
CA VAL A 121 -16.32 -0.26 -30.37
C VAL A 121 -16.67 0.63 -29.18
N GLY A 122 -15.73 1.50 -28.81
CA GLY A 122 -15.88 2.48 -27.74
C GLY A 122 -15.20 2.05 -26.44
N LYS A 123 -14.20 2.84 -26.03
CA LYS A 123 -13.36 2.66 -24.83
C LYS A 123 -14.12 3.04 -23.56
N HIS A 124 -15.22 2.36 -23.28
CA HIS A 124 -16.07 2.67 -22.12
C HIS A 124 -15.63 1.90 -20.87
N MET A 125 -15.85 2.50 -19.70
CA MET A 125 -15.71 1.79 -18.44
C MET A 125 -16.94 0.92 -18.20
N SER A 126 -16.73 -0.18 -17.47
CA SER A 126 -17.78 -1.11 -17.04
C SER A 126 -17.53 -1.49 -15.60
N VAL A 127 -18.61 -1.80 -14.88
CA VAL A 127 -18.56 -2.37 -13.54
C VAL A 127 -18.71 -3.87 -13.67
N VAL A 128 -17.81 -4.58 -12.99
CA VAL A 128 -17.70 -6.03 -12.98
C VAL A 128 -18.13 -6.54 -11.61
N ASP A 129 -18.92 -7.60 -11.63
CA ASP A 129 -19.28 -8.36 -10.45
C ASP A 129 -18.04 -9.04 -9.85
N GLU A 130 -17.87 -8.86 -8.55
CA GLU A 130 -16.67 -9.32 -7.84
C GLU A 130 -16.53 -10.84 -7.83
N HIS A 131 -17.64 -11.60 -7.81
CA HIS A 131 -17.62 -13.06 -7.67
C HIS A 131 -17.59 -13.81 -8.99
N SER A 132 -18.13 -13.24 -10.06
CA SER A 132 -18.26 -13.92 -11.36
C SER A 132 -17.36 -13.35 -12.45
N GLY A 133 -16.86 -12.11 -12.30
CA GLY A 133 -16.14 -11.42 -13.38
C GLY A 133 -17.04 -10.96 -14.53
N ALA A 134 -18.37 -11.11 -14.39
CA ALA A 134 -19.34 -10.67 -15.38
C ALA A 134 -19.59 -9.16 -15.30
N ILE A 135 -19.91 -8.54 -16.44
CA ILE A 135 -20.27 -7.12 -16.48
C ILE A 135 -21.70 -6.95 -15.94
N VAL A 136 -21.84 -6.18 -14.87
CA VAL A 136 -23.14 -5.83 -14.26
C VAL A 136 -23.63 -4.44 -14.67
N ALA A 137 -22.72 -3.55 -15.05
CA ALA A 137 -23.07 -2.26 -15.63
C ALA A 137 -22.09 -1.91 -16.76
N ALA A 138 -22.60 -1.77 -17.98
CA ALA A 138 -21.82 -1.34 -19.13
C ALA A 138 -21.90 0.18 -19.31
N LYS A 139 -20.84 0.77 -19.87
CA LYS A 139 -20.77 2.22 -20.16
C LYS A 139 -20.97 3.09 -18.93
N ALA A 140 -20.40 2.69 -17.79
CA ALA A 140 -20.39 3.50 -16.60
C ALA A 140 -19.63 4.82 -16.84
N GLU A 141 -20.25 5.94 -16.51
CA GLU A 141 -19.58 7.24 -16.53
C GLU A 141 -18.84 7.48 -15.23
N ARG A 142 -17.67 8.11 -15.29
CA ARG A 142 -16.84 8.34 -14.10
C ARG A 142 -17.55 9.10 -13.00
N ASN A 143 -18.37 10.08 -13.38
CA ASN A 143 -19.08 10.95 -12.45
C ASN A 143 -20.23 10.23 -11.71
N GLN A 144 -20.58 9.02 -12.14
CA GLN A 144 -21.60 8.18 -11.52
C GLN A 144 -20.98 7.11 -10.60
N LEU A 145 -19.66 6.98 -10.61
CA LEU A 145 -18.93 6.03 -9.77
C LEU A 145 -18.62 6.69 -8.43
N ASN A 146 -19.15 6.10 -7.36
CA ASN A 146 -18.76 6.49 -6.01
C ASN A 146 -17.42 5.83 -5.67
N SER A 147 -16.41 6.64 -5.33
CA SER A 147 -15.13 6.13 -4.87
C SER A 147 -15.30 5.36 -3.55
N LEU A 148 -14.56 4.26 -3.38
CA LEU A 148 -14.43 3.66 -2.07
C LEU A 148 -13.64 4.60 -1.15
N PRO A 149 -14.03 4.71 0.14
CA PRO A 149 -13.25 5.47 1.10
C PRO A 149 -11.84 4.85 1.22
N ARG A 150 -10.85 5.71 1.06
CA ARG A 150 -9.42 5.39 1.16
C ARG A 150 -8.72 6.53 1.91
N ASN A 151 -8.93 6.57 3.22
CA ASN A 151 -8.37 7.58 4.12
C ASN A 151 -6.94 7.18 4.53
N ILE A 152 -6.05 7.14 3.53
CA ILE A 152 -4.63 6.92 3.75
C ILE A 152 -3.95 8.28 3.82
N HIS A 153 -3.36 8.59 4.97
CA HIS A 153 -2.67 9.84 5.19
C HIS A 153 -1.16 9.60 5.15
N TYR A 154 -0.49 10.24 4.19
CA TYR A 154 0.95 10.13 4.04
C TYR A 154 1.64 11.30 4.74
N ALA A 155 2.80 11.03 5.34
CA ALA A 155 3.66 12.09 5.81
C ALA A 155 4.26 12.82 4.60
N LEU A 156 4.08 14.14 4.53
CA LEU A 156 4.57 14.94 3.42
C LEU A 156 5.85 15.67 3.79
N PRO A 157 6.82 15.79 2.86
CA PRO A 157 8.00 16.60 3.10
C PRO A 157 7.58 18.06 3.34
N THR A 158 8.16 18.69 4.35
CA THR A 158 7.81 20.03 4.79
C THR A 158 9.05 20.87 5.07
N PRO A 159 9.02 22.18 4.79
CA PRO A 159 10.06 23.10 5.23
C PRO A 159 9.91 23.49 6.71
N ARG A 160 8.79 23.13 7.36
CA ARG A 160 8.58 23.40 8.79
C ARG A 160 9.55 22.61 9.64
N THR A 161 10.07 23.24 10.69
CA THR A 161 10.81 22.56 11.74
C THR A 161 9.91 22.28 12.94
N PRO A 162 10.13 21.18 13.67
CA PRO A 162 9.45 20.93 14.93
C PRO A 162 9.68 22.09 15.92
N SER A 163 8.67 22.37 16.75
CA SER A 163 8.74 23.42 17.79
C SER A 163 9.68 23.06 18.95
N LEU A 164 10.03 21.78 19.08
CA LEU A 164 10.92 21.23 20.10
C LEU A 164 12.11 20.54 19.44
N PRO A 165 13.31 20.56 20.07
CA PRO A 165 14.46 19.84 19.55
C PRO A 165 14.22 18.33 19.62
N LEU A 166 13.99 17.69 18.48
CA LEU A 166 13.77 16.24 18.39
C LEU A 166 15.08 15.44 18.35
N THR A 167 16.20 16.08 18.02
CA THR A 167 17.51 15.44 17.94
C THR A 167 18.65 16.43 18.08
N THR A 168 19.83 15.93 18.46
CA THR A 168 21.11 16.62 18.36
C THR A 168 21.95 16.15 17.17
N THR A 169 21.50 15.10 16.47
CA THR A 169 22.19 14.55 15.30
C THR A 169 21.88 15.41 14.06
N LYS A 170 22.82 15.51 13.13
CA LYS A 170 22.62 16.23 11.88
C LYS A 170 21.47 15.63 11.07
N VAL A 171 20.42 16.42 10.86
CA VAL A 171 19.29 16.10 9.98
C VAL A 171 19.70 16.30 8.52
N VAL A 172 19.27 15.40 7.64
CA VAL A 172 19.55 15.46 6.20
C VAL A 172 18.24 15.37 5.41
N GLY A 173 18.08 16.26 4.43
CA GLY A 173 16.83 16.36 3.67
C GLY A 173 15.71 17.04 4.47
N PRO A 174 14.45 16.92 4.01
CA PRO A 174 13.32 17.55 4.67
C PRO A 174 12.87 16.78 5.92
N TYR A 175 12.17 17.48 6.80
CA TYR A 175 11.26 16.82 7.73
C TYR A 175 10.04 16.33 6.98
N PHE A 176 9.45 15.24 7.46
CA PHE A 176 8.15 14.74 7.02
C PHE A 176 7.15 14.93 8.15
N LEU A 177 6.01 15.52 7.81
CA LEU A 177 4.97 15.86 8.77
C LEU A 177 3.63 15.28 8.33
N LEU A 178 2.94 14.69 9.29
CA LEU A 178 1.51 14.39 9.22
C LEU A 178 0.85 14.99 10.45
N GLU A 179 -0.19 15.81 10.25
CA GLU A 179 -0.96 16.44 11.32
C GLU A 179 -2.34 15.77 11.41
N LYS A 180 -2.74 15.36 12.62
CA LYS A 180 -4.05 14.77 12.87
C LYS A 180 -4.61 15.26 14.20
N GLY A 181 -5.62 16.12 14.13
CA GLY A 181 -6.16 16.78 15.33
C GLY A 181 -5.08 17.61 16.03
N THR A 182 -4.81 17.30 17.30
CA THR A 182 -3.78 17.99 18.11
C THR A 182 -2.42 17.27 18.11
N ARG A 183 -2.28 16.22 17.30
CA ARG A 183 -1.07 15.41 17.20
C ARG A 183 -0.28 15.79 15.94
N GLU A 184 1.02 15.97 16.10
CA GLU A 184 1.98 16.14 15.01
C GLU A 184 2.90 14.92 14.97
N PHE A 185 2.91 14.23 13.83
CA PHE A 185 3.77 13.09 13.58
C PHE A 185 4.92 13.52 12.69
N TRP A 186 6.13 13.49 13.25
CA TRP A 186 7.35 13.95 12.59
C TRP A 186 8.23 12.76 12.26
N ALA A 187 8.74 12.68 11.03
CA ALA A 187 9.82 11.77 10.67
C ALA A 187 10.92 12.51 9.91
N PHE A 188 12.17 12.09 10.08
CA PHE A 188 13.29 12.71 9.38
C PHE A 188 14.51 11.80 9.37
N HIS A 189 15.40 12.05 8.40
CA HIS A 189 16.65 11.32 8.29
C HIS A 189 17.74 11.97 9.14
N GLU A 190 18.49 11.13 9.84
CA GLU A 190 19.72 11.52 10.53
C GLU A 190 20.92 10.92 9.81
N GLN A 191 21.99 11.71 9.67
CA GLN A 191 23.26 11.24 9.12
C GLN A 191 23.98 10.36 10.15
N LYS A 192 24.44 9.18 9.72
CA LYS A 192 25.41 8.34 10.44
C LYS A 192 26.80 8.48 9.80
N GLU A 193 27.83 7.97 10.46
CA GLU A 193 29.16 7.84 9.83
C GLU A 193 29.09 7.08 8.50
N LYS A 194 28.26 6.02 8.46
CA LYS A 194 27.95 5.25 7.26
C LYS A 194 26.43 5.13 7.12
N GLY A 195 25.89 5.77 6.08
CA GLY A 195 24.46 5.74 5.75
C GLY A 195 23.61 6.67 6.61
N TYR A 196 22.34 6.32 6.74
CA TYR A 196 21.29 7.12 7.35
C TYR A 196 20.40 6.27 8.25
N ARG A 197 19.60 6.94 9.08
CA ARG A 197 18.50 6.35 9.84
C ARG A 197 17.31 7.29 9.86
N VAL A 198 16.11 6.76 10.11
CA VAL A 198 14.89 7.54 10.26
C VAL A 198 14.50 7.56 11.73
N ARG A 199 14.42 8.77 12.28
CA ARG A 199 13.80 9.04 13.58
C ARG A 199 12.35 9.42 13.36
N PHE A 200 11.49 8.97 14.26
CA PHE A 200 10.08 9.32 14.31
C PHE A 200 9.75 9.89 15.68
N ALA A 201 8.94 10.94 15.71
CA ALA A 201 8.47 11.54 16.93
C ALA A 201 6.99 11.91 16.84
N VAL A 202 6.33 11.91 17.99
CA VAL A 202 4.95 12.37 18.13
C VAL A 202 4.94 13.51 19.14
N ILE A 203 4.44 14.67 18.70
CA ILE A 203 4.23 15.84 19.55
C ILE A 203 2.74 16.01 19.76
N VAL A 204 2.33 16.20 21.01
CA VAL A 204 0.93 16.49 21.38
C VAL A 204 0.93 17.66 22.36
N HIS A 205 0.17 18.71 22.06
CA HIS A 205 0.10 19.93 22.87
C HIS A 205 1.49 20.50 23.25
N GLY A 206 2.45 20.46 22.32
CA GLY A 206 3.81 20.96 22.58
C GLY A 206 4.62 20.11 23.55
N GLN A 207 4.30 18.82 23.70
CA GLN A 207 5.09 17.84 24.44
C GLN A 207 5.46 16.66 23.56
N ILE A 208 6.70 16.18 23.68
CA ILE A 208 7.18 14.99 22.97
C ILE A 208 6.63 13.75 23.71
N LEU A 209 5.67 13.05 23.10
CA LEU A 209 5.13 11.80 23.64
C LEU A 209 5.90 10.56 23.18
N PHE A 210 6.55 10.65 22.02
CA PHE A 210 7.33 9.58 21.45
C PHE A 210 8.48 10.16 20.64
N ASN A 211 9.66 9.54 20.69
CA ASN A 211 10.82 9.95 19.90
C ASN A 211 11.86 8.82 19.80
N GLU A 212 11.77 8.00 18.75
CA GLU A 212 12.64 6.83 18.58
C GLU A 212 13.13 6.66 17.14
N ILE A 213 14.14 5.83 16.96
CA ILE A 213 14.65 5.43 15.65
C ILE A 213 13.77 4.29 15.15
N MET A 214 13.05 4.50 14.04
CA MET A 214 12.14 3.50 13.48
C MET A 214 12.76 2.70 12.34
N ILE A 215 13.73 3.29 11.64
CA ILE A 215 14.45 2.63 10.55
C ILE A 215 15.93 2.94 10.72
N ASP A 216 16.79 1.94 10.66
CA ASP A 216 18.23 2.11 10.74
C ASP A 216 18.95 1.46 9.55
N ASN A 217 20.21 1.81 9.35
CA ASN A 217 21.10 1.25 8.33
C ASN A 217 20.62 1.46 6.90
N LEU A 218 20.09 2.64 6.60
CA LEU A 218 19.71 3.04 5.25
C LEU A 218 20.93 3.49 4.44
N SER A 219 21.03 3.03 3.20
CA SER A 219 22.06 3.49 2.26
C SER A 219 21.68 4.79 1.54
N TYR A 220 20.40 5.14 1.50
CA TYR A 220 19.83 6.29 0.80
C TYR A 220 18.64 6.88 1.55
N LEU A 221 18.30 8.13 1.24
CA LEU A 221 17.11 8.78 1.79
C LEU A 221 15.86 8.16 1.17
N LEU A 222 14.85 7.93 1.99
CA LEU A 222 13.55 7.44 1.56
C LEU A 222 12.65 8.64 1.17
N PRO A 223 11.92 8.57 0.04
CA PRO A 223 11.03 9.65 -0.38
C PRO A 223 9.72 9.69 0.42
N GLU A 224 9.36 8.59 1.06
CA GLU A 224 8.17 8.43 1.90
C GLU A 224 8.56 7.63 3.14
N LEU A 225 8.27 8.14 4.33
CA LEU A 225 8.77 7.58 5.59
C LEU A 225 7.73 6.72 6.31
N PHE A 226 6.48 7.15 6.30
CA PHE A 226 5.37 6.47 6.92
C PHE A 226 4.04 6.94 6.34
N PHE A 227 3.00 6.16 6.59
CA PHE A 227 1.62 6.55 6.32
C PHE A 227 0.72 6.03 7.45
N MET A 228 -0.50 6.57 7.50
CA MET A 228 -1.51 6.18 8.47
C MET A 228 -2.81 5.77 7.78
N VAL A 229 -3.49 4.79 8.37
CA VAL A 229 -4.87 4.41 8.06
C VAL A 229 -5.62 4.36 9.38
N GLY A 230 -6.66 5.19 9.52
CA GLY A 230 -7.30 5.39 10.82
C GLY A 230 -6.28 5.85 11.88
N GLU A 231 -6.23 5.17 13.02
CA GLU A 231 -5.26 5.40 14.11
C GLU A 231 -4.08 4.41 14.08
N GLN A 232 -3.80 3.80 12.92
CA GLN A 232 -2.69 2.87 12.75
C GLN A 232 -1.63 3.44 11.82
N LEU A 233 -0.38 3.33 12.25
CA LEU A 233 0.80 3.90 11.62
C LEU A 233 1.66 2.79 10.99
N PHE A 234 2.08 2.98 9.74
CA PHE A 234 2.81 1.97 8.99
C PHE A 234 4.18 2.47 8.52
N PHE A 235 5.18 1.61 8.62
CA PHE A 235 6.53 1.82 8.10
C PHE A 235 6.96 0.66 7.22
N ILE A 236 7.63 0.98 6.11
CA ILE A 236 8.36 0.01 5.31
C ILE A 236 9.83 0.04 5.74
N ARG A 237 10.34 -1.10 6.22
CA ARG A 237 11.66 -1.22 6.86
C ARG A 237 12.50 -2.31 6.24
N ASN A 238 13.68 -2.53 6.82
CA ASN A 238 14.61 -3.61 6.45
C ASN A 238 14.85 -3.68 4.94
N ASN A 239 15.26 -2.55 4.35
CA ASN A 239 15.47 -2.41 2.89
C ASN A 239 14.24 -2.82 2.05
N LYS A 240 13.06 -2.33 2.46
CA LYS A 240 11.75 -2.65 1.87
C LYS A 240 11.31 -4.09 2.04
N ARG A 241 11.83 -4.85 2.99
CA ARG A 241 11.44 -6.25 3.21
C ARG A 241 10.53 -6.44 4.41
N GLU A 242 10.26 -5.39 5.17
CA GLU A 242 9.45 -5.47 6.37
C GLU A 242 8.35 -4.43 6.32
N ILE A 243 7.13 -4.82 6.67
CA ILE A 243 6.06 -3.89 7.03
C ILE A 243 5.92 -3.94 8.56
N ALA A 244 5.93 -2.77 9.20
CA ALA A 244 5.73 -2.67 10.64
C ALA A 244 4.62 -1.66 10.93
N SER A 245 3.69 -2.05 11.79
CA SER A 245 2.50 -1.28 12.14
C SER A 245 2.41 -1.01 13.64
N TYR A 246 1.86 0.15 14.00
CA TYR A 246 1.78 0.64 15.37
C TYR A 246 0.43 1.34 15.64
N PHE A 247 -0.11 1.18 16.84
CA PHE A 247 -1.25 1.98 17.31
C PHE A 247 -0.79 3.29 17.94
N VAL A 248 -1.42 4.40 17.55
CA VAL A 248 -1.07 5.77 17.98
C VAL A 248 -2.15 6.48 18.78
#